data_AF-A0A428PFC4-F1
#
_entry.id   AF-A0A428PFC4-F1
#
_cell.length_a   1.000
_cell.length_b   1.000
_cell.length_c   1.000
_cell.angle_alpha   90.00
_cell.angle_beta   90.00
_cell.angle_gamma   90.00
#
_symmetry.space_group_name_H-M   'P 1'
#
loop_
_entity.id
_entity.type
_entity.pdbx_description
1 polymer ?
#
loop_
_entity_poly.entity_id
_entity_poly.type
_entity_poly.pdbx_seq_one_letter_code
_entity_poly.pdbx_strand_id
1 'polypeptide(L)'
;MSACAHCGKEATMLCSSCQDVPEYMPGDAPGAVYCNRECQKAHWPIHKAQCIILRRRKVVLRAAKTLKAVLIVYRETVFDMELTKVEFQDDTLFIHQKMRDIEDRAKRGPFPSDATNNVDHKEAVLLNSQCTMAVSLLCPLTRKLLSEVASTLQVADLDMGKPLLNVKFVPSPMIAVPHTVVAVRFPGLNEQWIIDVTGAQYGFKEVLMPFWKYLGVHGCQQLGESWDYDLSAEWDIDNISNIECLTRSQAQRDDLELERKIRKHFYAFVDEKIDRDLLKGTDYQFQVKLTVAIEDLRAHMLSLEF
;
A
#
# COMPACT_ATOMS: atom_id res chain seq x y z
N MET A 1 -1.95 -34.71 0.68
CA MET A 1 -2.96 -34.61 -0.39
C MET A 1 -4.31 -34.34 0.25
N SER A 2 -5.21 -33.60 -0.42
CA SER A 2 -6.48 -33.15 0.17
C SER A 2 -7.65 -33.95 -0.40
N ALA A 3 -8.74 -34.06 0.36
CA ALA A 3 -9.95 -34.73 -0.11
C ALA A 3 -10.74 -33.83 -1.09
N CYS A 4 -11.29 -34.44 -2.13
CA CYS A 4 -12.17 -33.79 -3.09
C CYS A 4 -13.42 -33.29 -2.38
N ALA A 5 -13.71 -32.00 -2.50
CA ALA A 5 -14.86 -31.37 -1.84
C ALA A 5 -16.23 -31.92 -2.31
N HIS A 6 -16.27 -32.65 -3.44
CA HIS A 6 -17.48 -33.30 -3.92
C HIS A 6 -17.57 -34.79 -3.54
N CYS A 7 -16.54 -35.58 -3.82
CA CYS A 7 -16.61 -37.04 -3.75
C CYS A 7 -15.70 -37.68 -2.68
N GLY A 8 -14.94 -36.88 -1.92
CA GLY A 8 -14.08 -37.35 -0.84
C GLY A 8 -12.78 -38.06 -1.26
N LYS A 9 -12.60 -38.37 -2.54
CA LYS A 9 -11.37 -39.01 -3.06
C LYS A 9 -10.18 -38.05 -3.01
N GLU A 10 -8.97 -38.61 -3.05
CA GLU A 10 -7.75 -37.84 -3.13
C GLU A 10 -7.74 -36.91 -4.36
N ALA A 11 -7.34 -35.65 -4.14
CA ALA A 11 -7.46 -34.57 -5.11
C ALA A 11 -6.34 -33.54 -4.96
N THR A 12 -6.02 -32.88 -6.08
CA THR A 12 -5.00 -31.82 -6.15
C THR A 12 -5.45 -30.60 -6.97
N MET A 13 -6.56 -30.69 -7.73
CA MET A 13 -7.01 -29.58 -8.57
C MET A 13 -7.73 -28.52 -7.73
N LEU A 14 -7.12 -27.36 -7.56
CA LEU A 14 -7.73 -26.22 -6.86
C LEU A 14 -8.69 -25.44 -7.76
N CYS A 15 -9.62 -24.72 -7.14
CA CYS A 15 -10.44 -23.75 -7.85
C CYS A 15 -9.58 -22.57 -8.35
N SER A 16 -9.37 -22.47 -9.66
CA SER A 16 -8.53 -21.42 -10.26
C SER A 16 -8.97 -19.98 -9.95
N SER A 17 -10.24 -19.77 -9.58
CA SER A 17 -10.81 -18.46 -9.25
C SER A 17 -10.47 -17.97 -7.84
N CYS A 18 -10.25 -18.88 -6.87
CA CYS A 18 -10.04 -18.54 -5.46
C CYS A 18 -8.84 -19.24 -4.82
N GLN A 19 -8.04 -19.98 -5.59
CA GLN A 19 -6.76 -20.49 -5.15
C GLN A 19 -5.80 -19.35 -4.77
N ASP A 20 -4.84 -19.67 -3.89
CA ASP A 20 -3.75 -18.79 -3.48
C ASP A 20 -4.20 -17.51 -2.74
N VAL A 21 -5.43 -17.48 -2.23
CA VAL A 21 -5.88 -16.42 -1.32
C VAL A 21 -5.30 -16.70 0.07
N PRO A 22 -4.61 -15.73 0.70
CA PRO A 22 -4.09 -15.91 2.04
C PRO A 22 -5.19 -16.23 3.06
N GLU A 23 -4.84 -17.03 4.06
CA GLU A 23 -5.76 -17.33 5.16
C GLU A 23 -5.81 -16.13 6.12
N TYR A 24 -6.81 -15.26 5.93
CA TYR A 24 -7.00 -14.10 6.80
C TYR A 24 -7.85 -14.45 8.02
N MET A 25 -8.87 -15.29 7.81
CA MET A 25 -9.79 -15.82 8.81
C MET A 25 -9.74 -17.36 8.82
N PRO A 26 -9.97 -18.00 9.99
CA PRO A 26 -10.04 -19.46 10.05
C PRO A 26 -11.05 -20.01 9.05
N GLY A 27 -10.61 -20.96 8.21
CA GLY A 27 -11.46 -21.55 7.17
C GLY A 27 -11.35 -20.86 5.80
N ASP A 28 -10.51 -19.84 5.66
CA ASP A 28 -10.05 -19.35 4.35
C ASP A 28 -9.02 -20.31 3.69
N ALA A 29 -8.58 -21.34 4.42
CA ALA A 29 -7.64 -22.39 4.03
C ALA A 29 -7.92 -23.02 2.64
N PRO A 30 -6.91 -23.65 2.00
CA PRO A 30 -6.74 -23.66 0.55
C PRO A 30 -8.03 -24.12 -0.11
N GLY A 31 -8.62 -23.20 -0.88
CA GLY A 31 -9.97 -23.33 -1.42
C GLY A 31 -10.27 -24.71 -1.99
N ALA A 32 -11.56 -25.08 -2.01
CA ALA A 32 -12.04 -26.41 -2.38
C ALA A 32 -11.20 -27.13 -3.46
N VAL A 33 -10.72 -28.33 -3.12
CA VAL A 33 -9.91 -29.19 -3.99
C VAL A 33 -10.81 -30.20 -4.68
N TYR A 34 -10.50 -30.55 -5.92
CA TYR A 34 -11.32 -31.41 -6.76
C TYR A 34 -10.47 -32.45 -7.49
N CYS A 35 -11.05 -33.62 -7.78
CA CYS A 35 -10.40 -34.60 -8.66
C CYS A 35 -10.38 -34.11 -10.11
N ASN A 36 -11.43 -33.41 -10.53
CA ASN A 36 -11.64 -32.96 -11.90
C ASN A 36 -12.70 -31.84 -11.97
N ARG A 37 -12.91 -31.29 -13.18
CA ARG A 37 -13.89 -30.23 -13.44
C ARG A 37 -15.35 -30.64 -13.19
N GLU A 38 -15.67 -31.92 -13.30
CA GLU A 38 -17.04 -32.43 -13.06
C GLU A 38 -17.38 -32.34 -11.57
N CYS A 39 -16.47 -32.77 -10.69
CA CYS A 39 -16.62 -32.61 -9.25
C CYS A 39 -16.73 -31.13 -8.85
N GLN A 40 -15.96 -30.24 -9.49
CA GLN A 40 -16.07 -28.80 -9.26
C GLN A 40 -17.44 -28.25 -9.65
N LYS A 41 -17.96 -28.63 -10.83
CA LYS A 41 -19.30 -28.21 -11.29
C LYS A 41 -20.39 -28.73 -10.36
N ALA A 42 -20.29 -29.98 -9.93
CA ALA A 42 -21.26 -30.60 -9.02
C ALA A 42 -21.25 -29.95 -7.62
N HIS A 43 -20.09 -29.52 -7.13
CA HIS A 43 -19.97 -28.80 -5.86
C HIS A 43 -20.24 -27.29 -5.97
N TRP A 44 -20.34 -26.75 -7.18
CA TRP A 44 -20.50 -25.30 -7.42
C TRP A 44 -21.65 -24.65 -6.64
N PRO A 45 -22.86 -25.24 -6.52
CA PRO A 45 -23.94 -24.63 -5.75
C PRO A 45 -23.58 -24.32 -4.29
N ILE A 46 -22.69 -25.11 -3.68
CA ILE A 46 -22.20 -24.93 -2.32
C ILE A 46 -20.99 -23.98 -2.31
N HIS A 47 -20.04 -24.17 -3.22
CA HIS A 47 -18.79 -23.41 -3.25
C HIS A 47 -18.95 -21.95 -3.70
N LYS A 48 -19.96 -21.64 -4.52
CA LYS A 48 -20.10 -20.35 -5.22
C LYS A 48 -20.00 -19.14 -4.30
N ALA A 49 -20.70 -19.16 -3.16
CA ALA A 49 -20.72 -18.02 -2.24
C ALA A 49 -19.32 -17.72 -1.67
N GLN A 50 -18.64 -18.74 -1.15
CA GLN A 50 -17.28 -18.61 -0.62
C GLN A 50 -16.29 -18.21 -1.72
N CYS A 51 -16.42 -18.77 -2.92
CA CYS A 51 -15.56 -18.43 -4.05
C CYS A 51 -15.65 -16.94 -4.42
N ILE A 52 -16.84 -16.34 -4.36
CA ILE A 52 -17.03 -14.91 -4.63
C ILE A 52 -16.31 -14.05 -3.59
N ILE A 53 -16.45 -14.40 -2.30
CA ILE A 53 -15.79 -13.69 -1.19
C ILE A 53 -14.27 -13.73 -1.35
N LEU A 54 -13.70 -14.93 -1.53
CA LEU A 54 -12.26 -15.12 -1.69
C LEU A 54 -11.72 -14.40 -2.94
N ARG A 55 -12.46 -14.42 -4.05
CA ARG A 55 -12.08 -13.69 -5.27
C ARG A 55 -12.02 -12.18 -5.03
N ARG A 56 -12.97 -11.60 -4.29
CA ARG A 56 -12.96 -10.17 -3.95
C ARG A 56 -11.75 -9.81 -3.09
N ARG A 57 -11.48 -10.59 -2.05
CA ARG A 57 -10.27 -10.42 -1.21
C ARG A 57 -8.99 -10.53 -2.02
N LYS A 58 -8.94 -11.44 -3.00
CA LYS A 58 -7.80 -11.58 -3.94
C LYS A 58 -7.58 -10.30 -4.76
N VAL A 59 -8.65 -9.71 -5.31
CA VAL A 59 -8.55 -8.47 -6.07
C VAL A 59 -8.05 -7.33 -5.19
N VAL A 60 -8.55 -7.22 -3.96
CA VAL A 60 -8.11 -6.17 -3.02
C VAL A 60 -6.67 -6.36 -2.60
N LEU A 61 -6.23 -7.60 -2.38
CA LEU A 61 -4.81 -7.89 -2.10
C LEU A 61 -3.91 -7.48 -3.26
N ARG A 62 -4.31 -7.79 -4.49
CA ARG A 62 -3.57 -7.41 -5.69
C ARG A 62 -3.51 -5.89 -5.84
N ALA A 63 -4.63 -5.21 -5.61
CA ALA A 63 -4.68 -3.75 -5.60
C ALA A 63 -3.75 -3.17 -4.53
N ALA A 64 -3.82 -3.63 -3.28
CA ALA A 64 -2.94 -3.19 -2.19
C ALA A 64 -1.45 -3.38 -2.51
N LYS A 65 -1.09 -4.53 -3.11
CA LYS A 65 0.28 -4.79 -3.58
C LYS A 65 0.71 -3.84 -4.71
N THR A 66 -0.16 -3.60 -5.70
CA THR A 66 0.10 -2.63 -6.76
C THR A 66 0.32 -1.22 -6.18
N LEU A 67 -0.58 -0.77 -5.29
CA LEU A 67 -0.51 0.55 -4.67
C LEU A 67 0.80 0.75 -3.92
N LYS A 68 1.21 -0.23 -3.10
CA LYS A 68 2.49 -0.18 -2.40
C LYS A 68 3.68 -0.17 -3.34
N ALA A 69 3.71 -1.04 -4.35
CA ALA A 69 4.82 -1.09 -5.30
C ALA A 69 4.98 0.23 -6.06
N VAL A 70 3.87 0.81 -6.52
CA VAL A 70 3.83 2.11 -7.20
C VAL A 70 4.31 3.24 -6.27
N LEU A 71 3.88 3.24 -5.00
CA LEU A 71 4.35 4.21 -4.00
C LEU A 71 5.85 4.10 -3.73
N ILE A 72 6.38 2.88 -3.64
CA ILE A 72 7.82 2.63 -3.45
C ILE A 72 8.59 3.22 -4.64
N VAL A 73 8.18 2.97 -5.88
CA VAL A 73 8.85 3.56 -7.07
C VAL A 73 8.81 5.08 -7.03
N TYR A 74 7.66 5.66 -6.70
CA TYR A 74 7.52 7.11 -6.55
C TYR A 74 8.54 7.63 -5.53
N ARG A 75 8.55 7.09 -4.30
CA ARG A 75 9.47 7.51 -3.24
C ARG A 75 10.93 7.22 -3.53
N GLU A 76 11.23 6.16 -4.28
CA GLU A 76 12.60 5.83 -4.69
C GLU A 76 13.16 6.75 -5.76
N THR A 77 12.30 7.39 -6.57
CA THR A 77 12.72 8.23 -7.70
C THR A 77 12.71 9.71 -7.37
N VAL A 78 11.84 10.13 -6.45
CA VAL A 78 11.71 11.53 -6.00
C VAL A 78 11.89 11.72 -4.50
N PHE A 79 12.83 10.96 -3.94
CA PHE A 79 13.21 11.02 -2.55
C PHE A 79 13.67 12.44 -2.16
N ASP A 80 13.24 12.87 -0.98
CA ASP A 80 13.30 14.27 -0.52
C ASP A 80 14.04 14.47 0.82
N MET A 81 14.59 13.40 1.40
CA MET A 81 15.40 13.47 2.62
C MET A 81 16.89 13.40 2.28
N GLU A 82 17.66 14.38 2.78
CA GLU A 82 19.12 14.34 2.69
C GLU A 82 19.70 13.39 3.76
N LEU A 83 19.76 12.10 3.42
CA LEU A 83 20.34 11.09 4.29
C LEU A 83 21.85 11.22 4.39
N THR A 84 22.36 11.05 5.61
CA THR A 84 23.80 10.94 5.89
C THR A 84 24.18 9.52 6.28
N LYS A 85 23.26 8.78 6.92
CA LYS A 85 23.47 7.39 7.35
C LYS A 85 22.11 6.74 7.67
N VAL A 86 21.99 5.45 7.37
CA VAL A 86 20.93 4.59 7.93
C VAL A 86 21.62 3.48 8.74
N GLU A 87 21.27 3.36 10.01
CA GLU A 87 21.95 2.45 10.94
C GLU A 87 20.93 1.67 11.75
N PHE A 88 21.11 0.36 11.87
CA PHE A 88 20.31 -0.46 12.76
C PHE A 88 21.14 -0.89 13.95
N GLN A 89 20.75 -0.44 15.13
CA GLN A 89 21.45 -0.68 16.38
C GLN A 89 20.43 -0.84 17.52
N ASP A 90 20.64 -1.82 18.39
CA ASP A 90 19.82 -2.05 19.59
C ASP A 90 18.30 -2.10 19.27
N ASP A 91 17.95 -2.92 18.26
CA ASP A 91 16.60 -3.11 17.73
C ASP A 91 15.90 -1.80 17.27
N THR A 92 16.69 -0.78 16.94
CA THR A 92 16.21 0.53 16.49
C THR A 92 16.88 0.91 15.17
N LEU A 93 16.07 1.36 14.21
CA LEU A 93 16.53 1.95 12.95
C LEU A 93 16.72 3.46 13.12
N PHE A 94 17.97 3.90 13.07
CA PHE A 94 18.35 5.30 13.08
C PHE A 94 18.44 5.84 11.65
N ILE A 95 17.67 6.89 11.39
CA ILE A 95 17.67 7.64 10.13
C ILE A 95 18.40 8.96 10.40
N HIS A 96 19.66 9.04 9.96
CA HIS A 96 20.47 10.24 10.12
C HIS A 96 20.28 11.13 8.89
N GLN A 97 19.81 12.35 9.13
CA GLN A 97 19.53 13.30 8.07
C GLN A 97 20.21 14.64 8.32
N LYS A 98 20.49 15.35 7.23
CA LYS A 98 20.87 16.76 7.31
C LYS A 98 19.60 17.58 7.45
N MET A 99 19.48 18.32 8.56
CA MET A 99 18.41 19.31 8.70
C MET A 99 18.63 20.42 7.68
N ARG A 100 17.58 20.72 6.92
CA ARG A 100 17.56 21.78 5.91
C ARG A 100 17.10 23.10 6.54
N ASP A 101 17.68 24.21 6.10
CA ASP A 101 17.14 25.54 6.43
C ASP A 101 15.80 25.76 5.71
N ILE A 102 14.89 26.52 6.31
CA ILE A 102 13.60 26.84 5.68
C ILE A 102 13.77 27.60 4.36
N GLU A 103 14.89 28.31 4.16
CA GLU A 103 15.18 29.09 2.97
C GLU A 103 15.81 28.29 1.81
N ASP A 104 16.36 27.10 2.08
CA ASP A 104 16.92 26.23 1.05
C ASP A 104 15.82 25.41 0.39
N ARG A 105 15.88 25.08 -0.90
CA ARG A 105 14.93 24.13 -1.52
C ARG A 105 15.24 22.69 -1.12
N ALA A 106 14.22 21.86 -1.02
CA ALA A 106 14.42 20.45 -0.77
C ALA A 106 15.02 19.76 -2.01
N LYS A 107 16.11 19.01 -1.81
CA LYS A 107 16.67 18.21 -2.89
C LYS A 107 15.68 17.10 -3.25
N ARG A 108 15.48 16.90 -4.55
CA ARG A 108 14.72 15.77 -5.10
C ARG A 108 15.65 14.88 -5.88
N GLY A 109 15.47 13.58 -5.76
CA GLY A 109 16.24 12.64 -6.56
C GLY A 109 16.06 11.20 -6.13
N PRO A 110 16.85 10.29 -6.70
CA PRO A 110 16.76 8.89 -6.35
C PRO A 110 17.20 8.64 -4.91
N PHE A 111 16.59 7.64 -4.28
CA PHE A 111 17.03 7.14 -2.98
C PHE A 111 18.52 6.72 -3.05
N PRO A 112 19.39 7.14 -2.11
CA PRO A 112 20.82 6.82 -2.16
C PRO A 112 21.06 5.31 -2.10
N SER A 113 21.70 4.75 -3.12
CA SER A 113 21.89 3.29 -3.26
C SER A 113 22.81 2.70 -2.19
N ASP A 114 23.66 3.53 -1.58
CA ASP A 114 24.60 3.18 -0.51
C ASP A 114 24.03 3.38 0.90
N ALA A 115 22.81 3.93 1.04
CA ALA A 115 22.22 4.19 2.35
C ALA A 115 21.99 2.91 3.18
N THR A 116 21.54 1.83 2.54
CA THR A 116 21.34 0.52 3.19
C THR A 116 21.23 -0.61 2.17
N ASN A 117 21.75 -1.79 2.51
CA ASN A 117 21.57 -3.02 1.73
C ASN A 117 20.38 -3.88 2.23
N ASN A 118 19.75 -3.50 3.33
CA ASN A 118 18.59 -4.21 3.88
C ASN A 118 17.30 -3.66 3.25
N VAL A 119 16.57 -4.51 2.54
CA VAL A 119 15.33 -4.16 1.83
C VAL A 119 14.22 -3.70 2.77
N ASP A 120 14.08 -4.32 3.95
CA ASP A 120 13.06 -3.95 4.94
C ASP A 120 13.40 -2.57 5.53
N HIS A 121 14.68 -2.27 5.79
CA HIS A 121 15.11 -0.95 6.27
C HIS A 121 14.93 0.12 5.21
N LYS A 122 15.28 -0.18 3.95
CA LYS A 122 15.07 0.75 2.83
C LYS A 122 13.60 1.13 2.73
N GLU A 123 12.72 0.14 2.77
CA GLU A 123 11.28 0.34 2.67
C GLU A 123 10.74 1.15 3.87
N ALA A 124 11.20 0.85 5.09
CA ALA A 124 10.86 1.63 6.28
C ALA A 124 11.27 3.10 6.13
N VAL A 125 12.46 3.40 5.60
CA VAL A 125 12.93 4.77 5.38
C VAL A 125 12.12 5.48 4.30
N LEU A 126 11.83 4.81 3.18
CA LEU A 126 11.07 5.39 2.06
C LEU A 126 9.65 5.79 2.46
N LEU A 127 9.03 5.01 3.35
CA LEU A 127 7.62 5.11 3.72
C LEU A 127 7.39 5.78 5.08
N ASN A 128 8.46 6.12 5.81
CA ASN A 128 8.33 6.77 7.10
C ASN A 128 7.66 8.14 6.96
N SER A 129 6.62 8.37 7.76
CA SER A 129 5.85 9.62 7.78
C SER A 129 5.24 10.00 6.44
N GLN A 130 5.00 9.01 5.57
CA GLN A 130 4.39 9.19 4.25
C GLN A 130 2.91 8.81 4.22
N CYS A 131 2.29 8.42 5.35
CA CYS A 131 0.94 7.85 5.37
C CYS A 131 -0.14 8.80 4.80
N THR A 132 -0.16 10.06 5.21
CA THR A 132 -1.12 11.06 4.68
C THR A 132 -0.88 11.36 3.20
N MET A 133 0.38 11.52 2.80
CA MET A 133 0.78 11.72 1.40
C MET A 133 0.37 10.53 0.54
N ALA A 134 0.62 9.31 0.99
CA ALA A 134 0.27 8.08 0.29
C ALA A 134 -1.24 7.98 0.07
N VAL A 135 -2.05 8.32 1.07
CA VAL A 135 -3.52 8.31 0.94
C VAL A 135 -3.98 9.32 -0.10
N SER A 136 -3.47 10.57 -0.11
CA SER A 136 -3.83 11.52 -1.18
C SER A 136 -3.31 11.09 -2.55
N LEU A 137 -2.01 10.80 -2.67
CA LEU A 137 -1.32 10.42 -3.89
C LEU A 137 -1.88 9.15 -4.53
N LEU A 138 -2.48 8.23 -3.78
CA LEU A 138 -2.97 6.96 -4.32
C LEU A 138 -4.49 6.90 -4.44
N CYS A 139 -5.22 7.96 -4.06
CA CYS A 139 -6.68 7.94 -4.05
C CYS A 139 -7.31 7.64 -5.42
N PRO A 140 -6.99 8.38 -6.51
CA PRO A 140 -7.53 8.10 -7.83
C PRO A 140 -7.21 6.68 -8.31
N LEU A 141 -5.99 6.21 -8.11
CA LEU A 141 -5.59 4.85 -8.49
C LEU A 141 -6.33 3.78 -7.68
N THR A 142 -6.47 3.96 -6.37
CA THR A 142 -7.20 3.04 -5.49
C THR A 142 -8.66 2.92 -5.94
N ARG A 143 -9.32 4.06 -6.21
CA ARG A 143 -10.69 4.11 -6.71
C ARG A 143 -10.81 3.43 -8.07
N LYS A 144 -9.88 3.68 -9.00
CA LYS A 144 -9.82 3.03 -10.33
C LYS A 144 -9.72 1.51 -10.22
N LEU A 145 -8.84 1.01 -9.36
CA LEU A 145 -8.58 -0.42 -9.18
C LEU A 145 -9.72 -1.16 -8.46
N LEU A 146 -10.41 -0.49 -7.52
CA LEU A 146 -11.39 -1.12 -6.64
C LEU A 146 -12.86 -0.83 -7.01
N SER A 147 -13.14 -0.06 -8.06
CA SER A 147 -14.49 0.39 -8.43
C SER A 147 -15.53 -0.72 -8.64
N GLU A 148 -15.11 -1.95 -8.96
CA GLU A 148 -16.01 -3.10 -9.17
C GLU A 148 -16.13 -4.03 -7.94
N VAL A 149 -15.33 -3.80 -6.90
CA VAL A 149 -15.19 -4.72 -5.76
C VAL A 149 -15.54 -4.07 -4.43
N ALA A 150 -15.20 -2.80 -4.24
CA ALA A 150 -15.49 -2.06 -3.02
C ALA A 150 -16.91 -1.44 -3.08
N SER A 151 -17.63 -1.48 -1.96
CA SER A 151 -18.86 -0.69 -1.76
C SER A 151 -18.55 0.68 -1.17
N THR A 152 -17.58 0.73 -0.27
CA THR A 152 -17.13 1.96 0.39
C THR A 152 -15.62 1.93 0.54
N LEU A 153 -15.02 3.11 0.38
CA LEU A 153 -13.62 3.38 0.64
C LEU A 153 -13.59 4.55 1.63
N GLN A 154 -12.92 4.34 2.75
CA GLN A 154 -12.79 5.34 3.79
C GLN A 154 -11.35 5.49 4.21
N VAL A 155 -11.02 6.62 4.79
CA VAL A 155 -9.75 6.88 5.45
C VAL A 155 -9.95 6.76 6.95
N ALA A 156 -9.01 6.13 7.64
CA ALA A 156 -9.01 6.00 9.10
C ALA A 156 -7.65 6.42 9.65
N ASP A 157 -7.66 7.25 10.68
CA ASP A 157 -6.47 7.60 11.44
C ASP A 157 -6.34 6.68 12.65
N LEU A 158 -5.14 6.18 12.87
CA LEU A 158 -4.83 5.19 13.90
C LEU A 158 -3.72 5.71 14.81
N ASP A 159 -3.90 5.50 16.12
CA ASP A 159 -2.80 5.51 17.07
C ASP A 159 -2.13 4.13 17.07
N MET A 160 -0.80 4.11 16.95
CA MET A 160 -0.03 2.90 16.70
C MET A 160 0.55 2.37 18.01
N GLY A 161 0.12 1.16 18.42
CA GLY A 161 0.50 0.61 19.73
C GLY A 161 1.78 -0.21 19.73
N LYS A 162 1.86 -1.26 18.92
CA LYS A 162 2.93 -2.28 18.95
C LYS A 162 3.71 -2.32 17.64
N PRO A 163 4.61 -1.35 17.39
CA PRO A 163 5.51 -1.42 16.25
C PRO A 163 6.45 -2.62 16.38
N LEU A 164 6.74 -3.29 15.26
CA LEU A 164 7.76 -4.34 15.16
C LEU A 164 9.15 -3.77 14.87
N LEU A 165 9.20 -2.52 14.40
CA LEU A 165 10.42 -1.78 14.12
C LEU A 165 10.35 -0.42 14.81
N ASN A 166 11.31 -0.14 15.67
CA ASN A 166 11.47 1.20 16.24
C ASN A 166 12.29 2.06 15.27
N VAL A 167 11.83 3.27 14.98
CA VAL A 167 12.52 4.20 14.06
C VAL A 167 12.79 5.52 14.78
N LYS A 168 14.03 6.02 14.68
CA LYS A 168 14.45 7.29 15.28
C LYS A 168 15.16 8.17 14.26
N PHE A 169 14.82 9.45 14.26
CA PHE A 169 15.47 10.46 13.44
C PHE A 169 16.57 11.17 14.23
N VAL A 170 17.69 11.43 13.55
CA VAL A 170 18.86 12.13 14.11
C VAL A 170 19.19 13.30 13.18
N PRO A 171 19.34 14.54 13.68
CA PRO A 171 19.49 14.92 15.09
C PRO A 171 18.18 15.13 15.87
N SER A 172 17.06 15.35 15.18
CA SER A 172 15.78 15.68 15.84
C SER A 172 14.81 14.50 15.75
N PRO A 173 14.17 14.10 16.86
CA PRO A 173 13.06 13.15 16.79
C PRO A 173 11.91 13.76 15.98
N MET A 174 11.17 12.91 15.27
CA MET A 174 9.90 13.30 14.69
C MET A 174 8.82 13.35 15.77
N ILE A 175 7.88 14.28 15.61
CA ILE A 175 6.68 14.33 16.45
C ILE A 175 5.79 13.15 16.05
N ALA A 176 5.31 12.40 17.04
CA ALA A 176 4.35 11.33 16.79
C ALA A 176 3.08 11.92 16.18
N VAL A 177 2.72 11.42 15.00
CA VAL A 177 1.48 11.79 14.30
C VAL A 177 0.62 10.54 14.13
N PRO A 178 -0.71 10.69 14.06
CA PRO A 178 -1.60 9.59 13.68
C PRO A 178 -1.14 8.90 12.38
N HIS A 179 -1.31 7.58 12.33
CA HIS A 179 -1.07 6.80 11.12
C HIS A 179 -2.35 6.72 10.29
N THR A 180 -2.32 7.22 9.07
CA THR A 180 -3.48 7.22 8.18
C THR A 180 -3.49 5.97 7.28
N VAL A 181 -4.59 5.22 7.26
CA VAL A 181 -4.79 4.02 6.42
C VAL A 181 -6.09 4.09 5.62
N VAL A 182 -6.22 3.23 4.61
CA VAL A 182 -7.46 3.10 3.83
C VAL A 182 -8.26 1.90 4.31
N ALA A 183 -9.51 2.11 4.69
CA ALA A 183 -10.47 1.07 5.00
C ALA A 183 -11.39 0.77 3.81
N VAL A 184 -11.57 -0.51 3.49
CA VAL A 184 -12.38 -1.00 2.37
C VAL A 184 -13.50 -1.88 2.90
N ARG A 185 -14.74 -1.67 2.42
CA ARG A 185 -15.85 -2.63 2.64
C ARG A 185 -16.33 -3.22 1.32
N PHE A 186 -16.91 -4.42 1.39
CA PHE A 186 -17.46 -5.11 0.23
C PHE A 186 -18.99 -5.00 0.16
N PRO A 187 -19.58 -4.94 -1.05
CA PRO A 187 -21.03 -4.94 -1.19
C PRO A 187 -21.66 -6.25 -0.66
N GLY A 188 -22.64 -6.11 0.23
CA GLY A 188 -23.42 -7.24 0.77
C GLY A 188 -22.65 -8.13 1.74
N LEU A 189 -21.46 -7.74 2.19
CA LEU A 189 -20.69 -8.44 3.22
C LEU A 189 -20.44 -7.49 4.39
N ASN A 190 -20.57 -7.98 5.61
CA ASN A 190 -20.18 -7.24 6.80
C ASN A 190 -18.66 -7.40 7.06
N GLU A 191 -17.85 -7.15 6.04
CA GLU A 191 -16.39 -7.23 6.10
C GLU A 191 -15.78 -5.87 5.86
N GLN A 192 -14.83 -5.50 6.72
CA GLN A 192 -14.00 -4.31 6.60
C GLN A 192 -12.53 -4.71 6.63
N TRP A 193 -11.75 -4.10 5.76
CA TRP A 193 -10.34 -4.42 5.53
C TRP A 193 -9.49 -3.16 5.58
N ILE A 194 -8.28 -3.24 6.11
CA ILE A 194 -7.28 -2.18 6.07
C ILE A 194 -6.31 -2.47 4.92
N ILE A 195 -6.15 -1.49 4.04
CA ILE A 195 -5.01 -1.37 3.13
C ILE A 195 -4.02 -0.42 3.79
N ASP A 196 -2.84 -0.94 4.13
CA ASP A 196 -1.75 -0.15 4.66
C ASP A 196 -0.51 -0.31 3.77
N VAL A 197 -0.30 0.67 2.90
CA VAL A 197 0.85 0.70 2.00
C VAL A 197 2.11 1.26 2.65
N THR A 198 1.99 1.83 3.86
CA THR A 198 3.06 2.51 4.60
C THR A 198 3.46 1.80 5.90
N GLY A 199 2.83 0.68 6.24
CA GLY A 199 3.04 -0.06 7.49
C GLY A 199 4.46 -0.54 7.75
N ALA A 200 5.31 -0.60 6.71
CA ALA A 200 6.73 -0.94 6.85
C ALA A 200 7.50 0.07 7.72
N GLN A 201 7.00 1.31 7.89
CA GLN A 201 7.59 2.25 8.86
C GLN A 201 7.54 1.73 10.31
N TYR A 202 6.64 0.78 10.59
CA TYR A 202 6.52 0.09 11.87
C TYR A 202 6.98 -1.38 11.79
N GLY A 203 7.59 -1.79 10.67
CA GLY A 203 8.04 -3.16 10.44
C GLY A 203 6.93 -4.13 10.00
N PHE A 204 5.75 -3.65 9.61
CA PHE A 204 4.66 -4.51 9.15
C PHE A 204 4.85 -4.91 7.69
N LYS A 205 4.64 -6.20 7.39
CA LYS A 205 4.85 -6.77 6.05
C LYS A 205 3.54 -6.84 5.26
N GLU A 206 2.44 -7.01 5.96
CA GLU A 206 1.11 -7.18 5.40
C GLU A 206 0.55 -5.85 4.90
N VAL A 207 0.21 -5.81 3.61
CA VAL A 207 -0.44 -4.63 2.97
C VAL A 207 -1.96 -4.64 3.08
N LEU A 208 -2.53 -5.79 3.47
CA LEU A 208 -3.96 -6.01 3.55
C LEU A 208 -4.26 -6.90 4.75
N MET A 209 -5.17 -6.47 5.62
CA MET A 209 -5.66 -7.28 6.75
C MET A 209 -7.12 -6.99 7.06
N PRO A 210 -7.88 -7.92 7.67
CA PRO A 210 -9.17 -7.61 8.26
C PRO A 210 -9.02 -6.49 9.29
N PHE A 211 -9.95 -5.54 9.31
CA PHE A 211 -9.88 -4.33 10.13
C PHE A 211 -9.64 -4.64 11.62
N TRP A 212 -10.48 -5.51 12.19
CA TRP A 212 -10.37 -5.93 13.59
C TRP A 212 -9.05 -6.64 13.89
N LYS A 213 -8.52 -7.42 12.94
CA LYS A 213 -7.29 -8.20 13.10
C LYS A 213 -6.08 -7.28 13.10
N TYR A 214 -6.06 -6.29 12.21
CA TYR A 214 -5.01 -5.29 12.14
C TYR A 214 -4.93 -4.51 13.47
N LEU A 215 -6.07 -4.00 13.98
CA LEU A 215 -6.10 -3.31 15.27
C LEU A 215 -5.64 -4.20 16.43
N GLY A 216 -6.12 -5.45 16.50
CA GLY A 216 -5.77 -6.36 17.59
C GLY A 216 -4.30 -6.80 17.60
N VAL A 217 -3.76 -7.18 16.45
CA VAL A 217 -2.37 -7.67 16.32
C VAL A 217 -1.37 -6.55 16.56
N HIS A 218 -1.63 -5.37 15.98
CA HIS A 218 -0.73 -4.22 16.08
C HIS A 218 -1.03 -3.33 17.29
N GLY A 219 -2.03 -3.68 18.10
CA GLY A 219 -2.44 -2.91 19.28
C GLY A 219 -2.87 -1.47 18.94
N CYS A 220 -3.42 -1.25 17.75
CA CYS A 220 -3.80 0.08 17.29
C CYS A 220 -5.15 0.50 17.86
N GLN A 221 -5.35 1.80 18.00
CA GLN A 221 -6.64 2.40 18.32
C GLN A 221 -7.05 3.32 17.17
N GLN A 222 -8.30 3.18 16.69
CA GLN A 222 -8.84 4.14 15.74
C GLN A 222 -9.11 5.48 16.43
N LEU A 223 -8.64 6.55 15.80
CA LEU A 223 -8.85 7.92 16.21
C LEU A 223 -10.03 8.50 15.43
N GLY A 224 -11.10 8.85 16.13
CA GLY A 224 -12.29 9.43 15.54
C GLY A 224 -13.02 8.49 14.55
N GLU A 225 -13.97 9.07 13.82
CA GLU A 225 -14.71 8.36 12.78
C GLU A 225 -13.91 8.33 11.47
N SER A 226 -14.08 7.25 10.70
CA SER A 226 -13.54 7.18 9.35
C SER A 226 -14.30 8.14 8.43
N TRP A 227 -13.59 8.70 7.44
CA TRP A 227 -14.16 9.67 6.50
C TRP A 227 -13.98 9.22 5.04
N ASP A 228 -14.73 9.81 4.12
CA ASP A 228 -14.83 9.30 2.75
C ASP A 228 -13.53 9.43 1.95
N TYR A 229 -13.10 8.33 1.32
CA TYR A 229 -11.89 8.33 0.52
C TYR A 229 -12.17 8.83 -0.90
N ASP A 230 -12.42 10.14 -1.01
CA ASP A 230 -12.67 10.88 -2.25
C ASP A 230 -11.77 12.12 -2.35
N LEU A 231 -10.47 11.87 -2.22
CA LEU A 231 -9.45 12.90 -2.24
C LEU A 231 -8.94 13.18 -3.66
N SER A 232 -8.57 14.43 -3.90
CA SER A 232 -7.69 14.74 -5.02
C SER A 232 -6.28 14.18 -4.76
N ALA A 233 -5.56 13.98 -5.86
CA ALA A 233 -4.14 13.64 -5.88
C ALA A 233 -3.23 14.63 -5.15
N GLU A 234 -3.73 15.82 -4.85
CA GLU A 234 -2.97 16.96 -4.31
C GLU A 234 -3.58 17.48 -2.99
N TRP A 235 -4.54 16.74 -2.41
CA TRP A 235 -5.32 17.18 -1.26
C TRP A 235 -4.45 17.50 -0.04
N ASP A 236 -3.45 16.68 0.27
CA ASP A 236 -2.49 16.95 1.34
C ASP A 236 -1.66 18.21 1.05
N ILE A 237 -1.26 18.44 -0.20
CA ILE A 237 -0.56 19.66 -0.62
C ILE A 237 -1.47 20.88 -0.43
N ASP A 238 -2.75 20.79 -0.80
CA ASP A 238 -3.73 21.87 -0.61
C ASP A 238 -3.90 22.22 0.88
N ASN A 239 -3.90 21.20 1.76
CA ASN A 239 -3.96 21.44 3.21
C ASN A 239 -2.66 22.07 3.73
N ILE A 240 -1.49 21.55 3.32
CA ILE A 240 -0.19 22.10 3.71
C ILE A 240 -0.05 23.55 3.24
N SER A 241 -0.53 23.87 2.04
CA SER A 241 -0.51 25.25 1.50
C SER A 241 -1.21 26.26 2.41
N ASN A 242 -2.16 25.83 3.24
CA ASN A 242 -2.90 26.69 4.16
C ASN A 242 -2.25 26.82 5.55
N ILE A 243 -1.13 26.14 5.81
CA ILE A 243 -0.43 26.17 7.09
C ILE A 243 0.73 27.18 7.00
N GLU A 244 0.60 28.33 7.67
CA GLU A 244 1.55 29.45 7.57
C GLU A 244 3.00 29.06 7.84
N CYS A 245 3.26 28.19 8.83
CA CYS A 245 4.63 27.77 9.15
C CYS A 245 5.26 26.84 8.10
N LEU A 246 4.45 26.22 7.22
CA LEU A 246 4.88 25.34 6.14
C LEU A 246 4.96 26.05 4.78
N THR A 247 4.58 27.33 4.70
CA THR A 247 4.59 28.14 3.47
C THR A 247 5.23 29.51 3.65
N ARG A 248 6.02 29.68 4.71
CA ARG A 248 6.63 30.95 5.12
C ARG A 248 7.68 31.42 4.12
N SER A 249 8.60 30.55 3.73
CA SER A 249 9.68 30.90 2.79
C SER A 249 9.26 30.70 1.34
N GLN A 250 10.01 31.30 0.41
CA GLN A 250 9.80 31.04 -1.01
C GLN A 250 10.15 29.58 -1.37
N ALA A 251 11.22 29.04 -0.78
CA ALA A 251 11.65 27.67 -1.02
C ALA A 251 10.59 26.63 -0.64
N GLN A 252 9.87 26.83 0.46
CA GLN A 252 8.75 25.96 0.84
C GLN A 252 7.61 25.98 -0.19
N ARG A 253 7.26 27.16 -0.71
CA ARG A 253 6.23 27.28 -1.75
C ARG A 253 6.68 26.65 -3.06
N ASP A 254 7.94 26.83 -3.44
CA ASP A 254 8.55 26.21 -4.61
C ASP A 254 8.56 24.67 -4.48
N ASP A 255 8.85 24.13 -3.28
CA ASP A 255 8.82 22.69 -3.02
C ASP A 255 7.41 22.10 -3.25
N LEU A 256 6.34 22.82 -2.84
CA LEU A 256 4.95 22.40 -3.06
C LEU A 256 4.58 22.44 -4.54
N GLU A 257 5.03 23.46 -5.29
CA GLU A 257 4.80 23.54 -6.73
C GLU A 257 5.53 22.42 -7.49
N LEU A 258 6.77 22.12 -7.08
CA LEU A 258 7.55 21.01 -7.62
C LEU A 258 6.85 19.67 -7.34
N GLU A 259 6.38 19.46 -6.12
CA GLU A 259 5.61 18.26 -5.76
C GLU A 259 4.39 18.08 -6.65
N ARG A 260 3.61 19.15 -6.93
CA ARG A 260 2.49 19.08 -7.87
C ARG A 260 2.92 18.69 -9.29
N LYS A 261 4.03 19.26 -9.80
CA LYS A 261 4.60 18.88 -11.11
C LYS A 261 4.93 17.39 -11.15
N ILE A 262 5.56 16.87 -10.10
CA ILE A 262 5.92 15.45 -9.97
C ILE A 262 4.67 14.57 -9.95
N ARG A 263 3.66 14.92 -9.17
CA ARG A 263 2.41 14.14 -9.11
C ARG A 263 1.70 14.12 -10.45
N LYS A 264 1.61 15.25 -11.15
CA LYS A 264 1.04 15.29 -12.51
C LYS A 264 1.78 14.36 -13.47
N HIS A 265 3.10 14.33 -13.41
CA HIS A 265 3.92 13.41 -14.20
C HIS A 265 3.65 11.95 -13.86
N PHE A 266 3.59 11.62 -12.57
CA PHE A 266 3.21 10.30 -12.08
C PHE A 266 1.82 9.87 -12.59
N TYR A 267 0.83 10.75 -12.53
CA TYR A 267 -0.52 10.43 -12.96
C TYR A 267 -0.67 10.26 -14.47
N ALA A 268 0.12 10.98 -15.28
CA ALA A 268 0.16 10.75 -16.71
C ALA A 268 0.47 9.28 -17.04
N PHE A 269 1.40 8.66 -16.30
CA PHE A 269 1.67 7.23 -16.42
C PHE A 269 0.52 6.36 -15.90
N VAL A 270 0.02 6.65 -14.70
CA VAL A 270 -1.03 5.85 -14.05
C VAL A 270 -2.30 5.79 -14.91
N ASP A 271 -2.68 6.91 -15.51
CA ASP A 271 -3.87 6.99 -16.35
C ASP A 271 -3.73 6.18 -17.63
N GLU A 272 -2.54 6.21 -18.25
CA GLU A 272 -2.26 5.51 -19.51
C GLU A 272 -1.99 4.01 -19.32
N LYS A 273 -1.23 3.61 -18.29
CA LYS A 273 -0.61 2.28 -18.20
C LYS A 273 -1.20 1.36 -17.12
N ILE A 274 -1.86 1.91 -16.10
CA ILE A 274 -2.37 1.11 -14.98
C ILE A 274 -3.89 1.05 -15.01
N ASP A 275 -4.46 -0.14 -15.21
CA ASP A 275 -5.89 -0.37 -15.17
C ASP A 275 -6.27 -1.64 -14.38
N ARG A 276 -7.55 -2.00 -14.37
CA ARG A 276 -8.06 -3.16 -13.66
C ARG A 276 -7.61 -4.50 -14.26
N ASP A 277 -7.21 -4.54 -15.53
CA ASP A 277 -6.71 -5.75 -16.19
C ASP A 277 -5.35 -6.17 -15.65
N LEU A 278 -4.61 -5.24 -15.01
CA LEU A 278 -3.44 -5.55 -14.19
C LEU A 278 -3.78 -6.61 -13.13
N LEU A 279 -4.95 -6.52 -12.49
CA LEU A 279 -5.34 -7.38 -11.37
C LEU A 279 -5.87 -8.76 -11.79
N LYS A 280 -6.01 -9.01 -13.09
CA LYS A 280 -6.60 -10.26 -13.65
C LYS A 280 -5.53 -11.30 -13.98
N GLY A 281 -5.93 -12.57 -13.96
CA GLY A 281 -5.10 -13.73 -14.33
C GLY A 281 -4.62 -14.55 -13.14
N THR A 282 -3.74 -15.51 -13.40
CA THR A 282 -3.06 -16.30 -12.37
C THR A 282 -2.13 -15.42 -11.52
N ASP A 283 -1.64 -15.93 -10.40
CA ASP A 283 -0.70 -15.18 -9.56
C ASP A 283 0.60 -14.88 -10.29
N TYR A 284 1.10 -15.84 -11.07
CA TYR A 284 2.25 -15.64 -11.96
C TYR A 284 2.00 -14.51 -12.97
N GLN A 285 0.86 -14.52 -13.66
CA GLN A 285 0.52 -13.47 -14.63
C GLN A 285 0.42 -12.09 -13.97
N PHE A 286 -0.19 -12.02 -12.77
CA PHE A 286 -0.25 -10.78 -12.01
C PHE A 286 1.16 -10.27 -11.65
N GLN A 287 2.04 -11.13 -11.16
CA GLN A 287 3.42 -10.74 -10.81
C GLN A 287 4.17 -10.23 -12.04
N VAL A 288 4.12 -10.94 -13.17
CA VAL A 288 4.78 -10.51 -14.41
C VAL A 288 4.29 -9.13 -14.86
N LYS A 289 2.97 -8.92 -14.89
CA LYS A 289 2.42 -7.61 -15.29
C LYS A 289 2.80 -6.51 -14.31
N LEU A 290 2.78 -6.79 -13.00
CA LEU A 290 3.18 -5.83 -11.99
C LEU A 290 4.65 -5.44 -12.15
N THR A 291 5.55 -6.41 -12.34
CA THR A 291 6.98 -6.14 -12.57
C THR A 291 7.18 -5.21 -13.76
N VAL A 292 6.58 -5.53 -14.91
CA VAL A 292 6.69 -4.69 -16.11
C VAL A 292 6.16 -3.27 -15.85
N ALA A 293 4.97 -3.15 -15.25
CA ALA A 293 4.39 -1.84 -14.95
C ALA A 293 5.27 -1.00 -13.99
N ILE A 294 5.97 -1.66 -13.06
CA ILE A 294 6.86 -1.01 -12.08
C ILE A 294 8.19 -0.57 -12.70
N GLU A 295 8.75 -1.37 -13.62
CA GLU A 295 9.94 -0.99 -14.39
C GLU A 295 9.64 0.19 -15.32
N ASP A 296 8.51 0.15 -16.03
CA ASP A 296 8.06 1.23 -16.90
C ASP A 296 7.78 2.52 -16.10
N LEU A 297 7.12 2.41 -14.94
CA LEU A 297 6.87 3.55 -14.05
C LEU A 297 8.19 4.17 -13.59
N ARG A 298 9.18 3.34 -13.22
CA ARG A 298 10.49 3.84 -12.78
C ARG A 298 11.18 4.63 -13.88
N ALA A 299 11.21 4.09 -15.11
CA ALA A 299 11.78 4.77 -16.26
C ALA A 299 11.04 6.09 -16.55
N HIS A 300 9.71 6.08 -16.49
CA HIS A 300 8.88 7.27 -16.63
C HIS A 300 9.22 8.32 -15.57
N MET A 301 9.25 7.97 -14.29
CA MET A 301 9.55 8.92 -13.21
C MET A 301 10.97 9.51 -13.32
N LEU A 302 11.96 8.70 -13.71
CA LEU A 302 13.34 9.16 -13.90
C LEU A 302 13.54 10.07 -15.13
N SER A 303 12.57 10.11 -16.05
CA SER A 303 12.60 11.04 -17.20
C SER A 303 12.18 12.47 -16.84
N LEU A 304 11.67 12.69 -15.61
CA LEU A 304 11.28 14.03 -15.17
C LEU A 304 12.51 14.85 -14.79
N GLU A 305 12.72 15.98 -15.46
CA GLU A 305 13.77 16.93 -15.10
C GLU A 305 13.27 17.89 -14.00
N PHE A 306 14.10 18.03 -12.95
CA PHE A 306 13.88 18.90 -11.78
C PHE A 306 14.58 20.24 -11.95
#